data_AF-A0A958DFD1-F1
#
_entry.id   AF-A0A958DFD1-F1
#
_cell.length_a   1.000
_cell.length_b   1.000
_cell.length_c   1.000
_cell.angle_alpha   90.00
_cell.angle_beta   90.00
_cell.angle_gamma   90.00
#
_symmetry.space_group_name_H-M   'P 1'
#
loop_
_entity.id
_entity.type
_entity.pdbx_description
1 polymer ?
#
loop_
_entity_poly.entity_id
_entity_poly.type
_entity_poly.pdbx_seq_one_letter_code
_entity_poly.pdbx_strand_id
1 'polypeptide(L)'
;GLDRELRGILKEKGLRAQDPFDSLVSQAAVIDIEGKVDFEKVVRRAAEVLSQKVAVDTGVLFDKFMQGTRIGATPVSHGAALPHLRLGDIRQAELIIVRTDSGVYV
;
A
#
# COMPACT_ATOMS: atom_id res chain seq x y z
N GLY A 1 -10.33 24.54 1.73
CA GLY A 1 -11.25 23.42 1.48
C GLY A 1 -11.07 22.40 2.59
N LEU A 2 -12.16 21.73 2.98
CA LEU A 2 -12.25 20.78 4.09
C LEU A 2 -11.04 19.81 4.19
N ASP A 3 -10.53 19.33 3.06
CA ASP A 3 -9.39 18.41 3.00
C ASP A 3 -8.08 18.99 3.59
N ARG A 4 -7.86 20.30 3.40
CA ARG A 4 -6.68 21.01 3.94
C ARG A 4 -6.82 21.29 5.43
N GLU A 5 -8.04 21.56 5.91
CA GLU A 5 -8.35 21.70 7.34
C GLU A 5 -8.21 20.37 8.07
N LEU A 6 -8.73 19.27 7.50
CA LEU A 6 -8.57 17.93 8.05
C LEU A 6 -7.09 17.52 8.16
N ARG A 7 -6.30 17.77 7.12
CA ARG A 7 -4.84 17.55 7.17
C ARG A 7 -4.15 18.44 8.21
N GLY A 8 -4.62 19.68 8.39
CA GLY A 8 -4.12 20.59 9.42
C GLY A 8 -4.40 20.05 10.82
N ILE A 9 -5.64 19.64 11.09
CA ILE A 9 -6.07 19.05 12.36
C ILE A 9 -5.27 17.77 12.67
N LEU A 10 -5.09 16.87 11.70
CA LEU A 10 -4.29 15.66 11.87
C LEU A 10 -2.82 15.97 12.19
N LYS A 11 -2.24 17.01 11.57
CA LYS A 11 -0.87 17.44 11.88
C LYS A 11 -0.74 18.06 13.27
N GLU A 12 -1.71 18.88 13.69
CA GLU A 12 -1.66 19.60 14.97
C GLU A 12 -2.02 18.73 16.17
N LYS A 13 -3.03 17.86 16.02
CA LYS A 13 -3.54 17.03 17.10
C LYS A 13 -2.86 15.66 17.17
N GLY A 14 -2.15 15.27 16.11
CA GLY A 14 -1.63 13.92 15.94
C GLY A 14 -2.76 12.90 15.75
N LEU A 15 -2.37 11.64 15.57
CA LEU A 15 -3.29 10.51 15.61
C LEU A 15 -3.70 10.26 17.08
N ARG A 16 -4.93 9.79 17.30
CA ARG A 16 -5.40 9.50 18.67
C ARG A 16 -4.57 8.34 19.25
N ALA A 17 -4.36 8.30 20.56
CA ALA A 17 -3.83 7.09 21.19
C ALA A 17 -4.76 5.91 20.82
N GLN A 18 -4.21 4.85 20.23
CA GLN A 18 -4.90 3.71 19.59
C GLN A 18 -5.46 3.95 18.18
N ASP A 19 -4.88 4.87 17.41
CA ASP A 19 -5.23 4.99 16.00
C ASP A 19 -4.92 3.69 15.24
N PRO A 20 -5.87 3.12 14.49
CA PRO A 20 -5.61 1.95 13.64
C PRO A 20 -4.43 2.15 12.69
N PHE A 21 -4.11 3.39 12.31
CA PHE A 21 -2.98 3.71 11.46
C PHE A 21 -1.63 3.37 12.10
N ASP A 22 -1.40 3.72 13.37
CA ASP A 22 -0.13 3.41 14.05
C ASP A 22 0.08 1.90 14.13
N SER A 23 -0.99 1.18 14.46
CA SER A 23 -1.01 -0.28 14.49
C SER A 23 -0.75 -0.89 13.10
N LEU A 24 -1.37 -0.33 12.05
CA LEU A 24 -1.20 -0.79 10.68
C LEU A 24 0.24 -0.61 10.19
N VAL A 25 0.83 0.57 10.42
CA VAL A 25 2.20 0.87 9.99
C VAL A 25 3.21 0.04 10.77
N SER A 26 3.03 -0.12 12.08
CA SER A 26 3.95 -0.90 12.92
C SER A 26 3.95 -2.40 12.61
N GLN A 27 2.86 -2.92 12.06
CA GLN A 27 2.71 -4.35 11.69
C GLN A 27 2.90 -4.60 10.18
N ALA A 28 3.19 -3.56 9.41
CA ALA A 28 3.39 -3.67 7.98
C ALA A 28 4.58 -4.57 7.67
N ALA A 29 4.38 -5.52 6.75
CA ALA A 29 5.52 -6.28 6.25
C ALA A 29 6.34 -5.38 5.32
N VAL A 30 7.66 -5.44 5.45
CA VAL A 30 8.59 -4.66 4.63
C VAL A 30 9.27 -5.60 3.64
N ILE A 31 9.27 -5.23 2.36
CA ILE A 31 9.97 -5.93 1.28
C ILE A 31 11.03 -4.98 0.74
N ASP A 32 12.29 -5.37 0.88
CA ASP A 32 13.42 -4.67 0.28
C ASP A 32 13.78 -5.32 -1.06
N ILE A 33 13.98 -4.49 -2.09
CA ILE A 33 14.36 -4.93 -3.43
C ILE A 33 15.60 -4.15 -3.88
N GLU A 34 16.68 -4.89 -4.13
CA GLU A 34 17.91 -4.36 -4.68
C GLU A 34 17.86 -4.38 -6.22
N GLY A 35 18.37 -3.31 -6.83
CA GLY A 35 18.44 -3.16 -8.28
C GLY A 35 17.10 -2.87 -8.95
N LYS A 36 17.11 -2.98 -10.28
CA LYS A 36 15.95 -2.61 -11.11
C LYS A 36 14.82 -3.63 -10.96
N VAL A 37 13.61 -3.13 -10.71
CA VAL A 37 12.40 -3.97 -10.63
C VAL A 37 11.25 -3.31 -11.38
N ASP A 38 10.48 -4.12 -12.11
CA ASP A 38 9.25 -3.66 -12.73
C ASP A 38 8.09 -3.70 -11.73
N PHE A 39 7.08 -2.88 -11.98
CA PHE A 39 5.91 -2.74 -11.13
C PHE A 39 5.15 -4.07 -10.98
N GLU A 40 5.11 -4.88 -12.03
CA GLU A 40 4.45 -6.18 -11.99
C GLU A 40 5.08 -7.12 -10.96
N LYS A 41 6.40 -7.23 -10.93
CA LYS A 41 7.13 -8.02 -9.93
C LYS A 41 6.93 -7.50 -8.52
N VAL A 42 6.87 -6.18 -8.34
CA VAL A 42 6.56 -5.56 -7.04
C VAL A 42 5.17 -5.98 -6.57
N VAL A 43 4.15 -5.84 -7.42
CA VAL A 43 2.77 -6.22 -7.09
C VAL A 43 2.66 -7.72 -6.80
N ARG A 44 3.33 -8.57 -7.58
CA ARG A 44 3.34 -10.02 -7.36
C ARG A 44 3.89 -10.39 -5.99
N ARG A 45 5.06 -9.87 -5.62
CA ARG A 45 5.66 -10.11 -4.29
C ARG A 45 4.78 -9.58 -3.16
N ALA A 46 4.21 -8.39 -3.32
CA ALA A 46 3.30 -7.83 -2.32
C ALA A 46 2.02 -8.68 -2.17
N ALA A 47 1.47 -9.18 -3.28
CA ALA A 47 0.29 -10.05 -3.27
C ALA A 47 0.57 -11.41 -2.61
N GLU A 48 1.74 -12.00 -2.82
CA GLU A 48 2.17 -13.26 -2.18
C GLU A 48 2.24 -13.11 -0.65
N VAL A 49 2.75 -11.98 -0.15
CA VAL A 49 2.79 -11.71 1.29
C VAL A 49 1.40 -11.39 1.83
N LEU A 50 0.61 -10.59 1.11
CA LEU A 50 -0.76 -10.25 1.51
C LEU A 50 -1.66 -11.48 1.61
N SER A 51 -1.57 -12.44 0.68
CA SER A 51 -2.41 -13.63 0.70
C SER A 51 -2.15 -14.55 1.91
N GLN A 52 -1.02 -14.40 2.61
CA GLN A 52 -0.78 -15.08 3.88
C GLN A 52 -1.47 -14.39 5.06
N LYS A 53 -1.82 -13.10 4.90
CA LYS A 53 -2.46 -12.28 5.93
C LYS A 53 -3.97 -12.16 5.73
N VAL A 54 -4.44 -12.21 4.49
CA VAL A 54 -5.86 -12.12 4.14
C VAL A 54 -6.33 -13.42 3.48
N ALA A 55 -7.60 -13.77 3.67
CA ALA A 55 -8.23 -14.93 3.04
C ALA A 55 -8.57 -14.67 1.55
N VAL A 56 -7.60 -14.17 0.78
CA VAL A 56 -7.73 -13.86 -0.66
C VAL A 56 -6.52 -14.42 -1.38
N ASP A 57 -6.78 -15.10 -2.51
CA ASP A 57 -5.72 -15.71 -3.33
C ASP A 57 -4.75 -14.67 -3.91
N THR A 58 -3.48 -15.06 -4.02
CA THR A 58 -2.40 -14.22 -4.57
C THR A 58 -2.72 -13.72 -5.98
N GLY A 59 -3.24 -14.59 -6.86
CA GLY A 59 -3.57 -14.22 -8.24
C GLY A 59 -4.69 -13.19 -8.30
N VAL A 60 -5.72 -13.37 -7.46
CA VAL A 60 -6.82 -12.41 -7.33
C VAL A 60 -6.31 -11.05 -6.84
N LEU A 61 -5.47 -11.02 -5.82
CA LEU A 61 -4.88 -9.78 -5.30
C LEU A 61 -4.04 -9.08 -6.38
N PHE A 62 -3.16 -9.84 -7.05
CA PHE A 62 -2.31 -9.35 -8.13
C PHE A 62 -3.14 -8.71 -9.24
N ASP A 63 -4.13 -9.41 -9.78
CA ASP A 63 -4.97 -8.92 -10.88
C ASP A 63 -5.73 -7.65 -10.48
N LYS A 64 -6.26 -7.60 -9.25
CA LYS A 64 -6.98 -6.42 -8.74
C LYS A 64 -6.07 -5.21 -8.56
N PHE A 65 -4.85 -5.38 -8.05
CA PHE A 65 -3.87 -4.29 -7.96
C PHE A 65 -3.42 -3.80 -9.33
N MET A 66 -3.17 -4.71 -10.27
CA MET A 66 -2.79 -4.37 -11.64
C MET A 66 -3.92 -3.64 -12.36
N GLN A 67 -5.18 -4.08 -12.20
CA GLN A 67 -6.35 -3.41 -12.75
C GLN A 67 -6.57 -2.03 -12.13
N GLY A 68 -6.51 -1.92 -10.80
CA GLY A 68 -6.70 -0.66 -10.08
C GLY A 68 -5.65 0.39 -10.45
N THR A 69 -4.40 -0.04 -10.62
CA THR A 69 -3.29 0.86 -10.98
C THR A 69 -3.36 1.32 -12.44
N ARG A 70 -3.83 0.46 -13.37
CA ARG A 70 -4.09 0.86 -14.77
C ARG A 70 -5.16 1.95 -14.89
N ILE A 71 -6.15 1.94 -14.00
CA ILE A 71 -7.27 2.90 -14.00
C ILE A 71 -6.88 4.21 -13.29
N GLY A 72 -5.94 4.17 -12.35
CA GLY A 72 -5.49 5.35 -11.60
C GLY A 72 -4.03 5.24 -11.20
N ALA A 73 -3.12 5.47 -12.14
CA ALA A 73 -1.68 5.52 -11.89
C ALA A 73 -1.40 6.52 -10.76
N THR A 74 -1.08 6.02 -9.56
CA THR A 74 -0.90 6.90 -8.39
C THR A 74 0.50 6.78 -7.80
N PRO A 75 1.55 7.23 -8.54
CA PRO A 75 2.61 7.98 -7.88
C PRO A 75 1.93 9.10 -7.09
N VAL A 76 2.17 9.16 -5.79
CA VAL A 76 1.65 10.26 -4.96
C VAL A 76 2.57 11.46 -5.14
N SER A 77 3.84 11.31 -4.77
CA SER A 77 4.92 12.29 -4.96
C SER A 77 6.26 11.71 -4.50
N HIS A 78 7.38 12.33 -4.87
CA HIS A 78 8.72 12.07 -4.31
C HIS A 78 9.15 10.59 -4.30
N GLY A 79 8.84 9.86 -5.37
CA GLY A 79 9.22 8.45 -5.49
C GLY A 79 8.33 7.47 -4.72
N ALA A 80 7.26 7.93 -4.06
CA ALA A 80 6.27 7.07 -3.42
C ALA A 80 5.07 6.80 -4.34
N ALA A 81 4.54 5.59 -4.26
CA ALA A 81 3.27 5.19 -4.86
C ALA A 81 2.41 4.50 -3.80
N LEU A 82 1.07 4.61 -3.93
CA LEU A 82 0.12 4.01 -3.00
C LEU A 82 -0.93 3.14 -3.73
N PRO A 83 -0.51 2.01 -4.35
CA PRO A 83 -1.46 1.04 -4.87
C PRO A 83 -2.35 0.52 -3.73
N HIS A 84 -3.66 0.58 -3.92
CA HIS A 84 -4.63 0.11 -2.93
C HIS A 84 -5.82 -0.52 -3.63
N LEU A 85 -6.49 -1.43 -2.92
CA LEU A 85 -7.74 -2.04 -3.36
C LEU A 85 -8.67 -2.22 -2.15
N ARG A 86 -9.96 -2.41 -2.42
CA ARG A 86 -10.97 -2.72 -1.40
C ARG A 86 -11.70 -3.99 -1.82
N LEU A 87 -11.75 -4.96 -0.92
CA LEU A 87 -12.51 -6.22 -1.09
C LEU A 87 -13.41 -6.41 0.13
N GLY A 88 -14.63 -6.88 -0.09
CA GLY A 88 -15.61 -7.12 0.98
C GLY A 88 -15.15 -8.19 1.98
N ASP A 89 -14.32 -9.13 1.52
CA ASP A 89 -13.85 -10.25 2.33
C ASP A 89 -12.68 -9.88 3.28
N ILE A 90 -12.11 -8.68 3.10
CA ILE A 90 -11.01 -8.16 3.95
C ILE A 90 -11.63 -7.37 5.12
N ARG A 91 -11.55 -7.95 6.32
CA ARG A 91 -12.15 -7.39 7.55
C ARG A 91 -11.28 -6.36 8.26
N GLN A 92 -9.96 -6.42 8.07
CA GLN A 92 -8.99 -5.51 8.66
C GLN A 92 -8.05 -5.00 7.57
N ALA A 93 -7.61 -3.75 7.70
CA ALA A 93 -6.65 -3.19 6.78
C ALA A 93 -5.30 -3.90 6.92
N GLU A 94 -4.66 -4.17 5.80
CA GLU A 94 -3.31 -4.74 5.73
C GLU A 94 -2.43 -3.84 4.88
N LEU A 95 -1.16 -3.72 5.29
CA LEU A 95 -0.17 -2.87 4.64
C LEU A 95 1.11 -3.65 4.37
N ILE A 96 1.61 -3.50 3.14
CA ILE A 96 2.95 -3.91 2.73
C ILE A 96 3.70 -2.65 2.32
N ILE A 97 4.91 -2.49 2.82
CA ILE A 97 5.82 -1.42 2.41
C ILE A 97 6.90 -2.04 1.54
N VAL A 98 7.01 -1.59 0.30
CA VAL A 98 8.09 -2.01 -0.60
C VAL A 98 9.09 -0.87 -0.72
N ARG A 99 10.37 -1.15 -0.50
CA ARG A 99 11.46 -0.19 -0.68
C ARG A 99 12.40 -0.69 -1.77
N THR A 100 12.85 0.22 -2.61
CA THR A 100 13.77 -0.06 -3.71
C THR A 100 14.90 0.95 -3.68
N ASP A 101 16.12 0.53 -4.02
CA ASP A 101 17.26 1.43 -4.16
C ASP A 101 17.31 2.16 -5.53
N SER A 102 16.68 1.57 -6.56
CA SER A 102 16.81 1.99 -7.97
C SER A 102 15.50 2.50 -8.59
N GLY A 103 14.42 2.55 -7.81
CA GLY A 103 13.08 2.87 -8.27
C GLY A 103 12.34 1.68 -8.90
N VAL A 104 11.06 1.89 -9.18
CA VAL A 104 10.18 0.92 -9.84
C VAL A 104 9.84 1.41 -11.24
N TYR A 105 9.99 0.53 -12.23
CA TYR A 105 9.69 0.83 -13.63
C TYR A 105 8.27 0.35 -13.98
N VAL A 106 7.53 1.18 -14.71
CA VAL A 106 6.15 0.90 -15.16
C VAL A 106 6.14 0.68 -16.66
#